data_AF-A0A1C5GIW2-F1
#
_entry.id   AF-A0A1C5GIW2-F1
#
_cell.length_a   1.000
_cell.length_b   1.000
_cell.length_c   1.000
_cell.angle_alpha   90.00
_cell.angle_beta   90.00
_cell.angle_gamma   90.00
#
_symmetry.space_group_name_H-M   'P 1'
#
loop_
_entity.id
_entity.type
_entity.pdbx_description
1 polymer ?
#
loop_
_entity_poly.entity_id
_entity_poly.type
_entity_poly.pdbx_seq_one_letter_code
_entity_poly.pdbx_strand_id
1 'polypeptide(L)' 'MTTRERANARANNQRAAQYTEMWIVGSPEDLAVMIHAASRTGRLVFVSAPHQMGGDDTRHRRYLRLRTH' A
#
# COMPACT_ATOMS: atom_id res chain seq x y z
N MET A 1 -21.88 -13.28 17.50
CA MET A 1 -20.77 -12.32 17.70
C MET A 1 -20.42 -12.26 19.18
N THR A 2 -19.29 -12.81 19.58
CA THR A 2 -18.80 -12.90 20.96
C THR A 2 -17.93 -11.69 21.33
N THR A 3 -17.74 -11.44 22.62
CA THR A 3 -16.91 -10.33 23.14
C THR A 3 -15.47 -10.38 22.61
N ARG A 4 -14.94 -11.58 22.36
CA ARG A 4 -13.60 -11.80 21.78
C ARG A 4 -13.52 -11.39 20.31
N GLU A 5 -14.57 -11.68 19.52
CA GLU A 5 -14.65 -11.24 18.12
C GLU A 5 -14.71 -9.71 18.02
N ARG A 6 -15.45 -9.05 18.92
CA ARG A 6 -15.55 -7.59 18.96
C ARG A 6 -14.22 -6.92 19.35
N ALA A 7 -13.47 -7.50 20.29
CA ALA A 7 -12.13 -7.01 20.66
C ALA A 7 -11.13 -7.16 19.51
N ASN A 8 -11.13 -8.31 18.82
CA ASN A 8 -10.27 -8.55 17.66
C ASN A 8 -10.60 -7.60 16.51
N ALA A 9 -11.88 -7.40 16.20
CA ALA A 9 -12.31 -6.46 15.16
C ALA A 9 -11.86 -5.02 15.48
N ARG A 10 -11.98 -4.60 16.75
CA ARG A 10 -11.55 -3.27 17.19
C ARG A 10 -10.03 -3.08 17.10
N ALA A 11 -9.26 -4.07 17.54
CA ALA A 11 -7.79 -4.04 17.44
C ALA A 11 -7.32 -4.04 15.97
N ASN A 12 -8.01 -4.80 15.10
CA ASN A 12 -7.73 -4.83 13.67
C ASN A 12 -8.05 -3.48 13.00
N ASN A 13 -9.19 -2.88 13.34
CA ASN A 13 -9.56 -1.55 12.85
C ASN A 13 -8.60 -0.46 13.35
N GLN A 14 -8.14 -0.54 14.60
CA GLN A 14 -7.12 0.39 15.13
C GLN A 14 -5.78 0.25 14.40
N ARG A 15 -5.37 -0.98 14.05
CA ARG A 15 -4.17 -1.21 13.23
C ARG A 15 -4.36 -0.71 11.80
N ALA A 16 -5.55 -0.89 11.21
CA ALA A 16 -5.85 -0.38 9.88
C ALA A 16 -5.77 1.16 9.83
N ALA A 17 -6.20 1.85 10.88
CA ALA A 17 -6.09 3.31 10.98
C ALA A 17 -4.64 3.84 11.04
N GLN A 18 -3.65 2.99 11.38
CA GLN A 18 -2.23 3.36 11.44
C GLN A 18 -1.54 3.35 10.08
N TYR A 19 -2.21 2.86 9.04
CA TYR A 19 -1.66 2.80 7.71
C TYR A 19 -2.55 3.47 6.67
N THR A 20 -1.91 4.13 5.71
CA THR A 20 -2.55 4.54 4.46
C THR A 20 -2.24 3.49 3.41
N GLU A 21 -3.28 2.88 2.88
CA GLU A 21 -3.20 1.84 1.87
C GLU A 21 -3.69 2.38 0.53
N MET A 22 -2.91 2.19 -0.53
CA MET A 22 -3.28 2.71 -1.85
C MET A 22 -2.73 1.87 -3.00
N TRP A 23 -3.42 1.94 -4.13
CA TRP A 23 -2.94 1.41 -5.39
C TRP A 23 -2.37 2.56 -6.23
N ILE A 24 -1.19 2.35 -6.79
CA ILE A 24 -0.56 3.26 -7.75
C ILE A 24 -0.46 2.58 -9.10
N VAL A 25 -0.66 3.35 -10.17
CA VAL A 25 -0.51 2.90 -11.55
C VAL A 25 0.30 3.94 -12.31
N GLY A 26 1.31 3.51 -13.06
CA GLY A 26 2.19 4.41 -13.80
C GLY A 26 3.22 3.65 -14.62
N SER A 27 4.03 4.39 -15.37
CA SER A 27 5.19 3.80 -16.05
C SER A 27 6.13 3.16 -15.02
N PRO A 28 6.90 2.12 -15.39
CA PRO A 28 7.89 1.52 -14.50
C PRO A 28 8.85 2.55 -13.89
N GLU A 29 9.25 3.55 -14.67
CA GLU A 29 10.17 4.62 -14.31
C GLU A 29 9.56 5.59 -13.29
N ASP A 30 8.35 6.09 -13.55
CA ASP A 30 7.66 7.02 -12.64
C ASP A 30 7.38 6.35 -11.29
N LEU A 31 6.96 5.07 -11.33
CA LEU A 31 6.74 4.31 -10.10
C LEU A 31 8.03 4.11 -9.31
N ALA A 32 9.16 3.85 -9.97
CA ALA A 32 10.44 3.71 -9.31
C ALA A 32 10.84 5.00 -8.56
N VAL A 33 10.66 6.16 -9.20
CA VAL A 33 10.92 7.48 -8.59
C VAL A 33 9.99 7.71 -7.40
N MET A 34 8.69 7.47 -7.54
CA MET A 34 7.72 7.65 -6.46
C MET A 34 8.01 6.73 -5.26
N ILE A 35 8.29 5.45 -5.51
CA ILE A 35 8.60 4.48 -4.46
C ILE A 35 9.90 4.86 -3.76
N HIS A 36 10.92 5.32 -4.50
CA HIS A 36 12.16 5.80 -3.91
C HIS A 36 11.94 7.05 -3.04
N ALA A 37 11.14 8.01 -3.50
CA ALA A 37 10.79 9.17 -2.69
C ALA A 37 10.03 8.76 -1.41
N ALA A 38 9.08 7.83 -1.52
CA ALA A 38 8.32 7.32 -0.37
C ALA A 38 9.21 6.55 0.62
N SER A 39 10.15 5.73 0.16
CA SER A 39 11.06 4.98 1.03
C SER A 39 11.96 5.91 1.85
N ARG A 40 12.38 7.03 1.28
CA ARG A 40 13.17 8.07 1.97
C ARG A 40 12.42 8.78 3.09
N THR A 41 11.09 8.76 3.10
CA THR A 41 10.32 9.34 4.20
C THR A 41 10.33 8.47 5.46
N GLY A 42 10.78 7.22 5.37
CA GLY A 42 10.67 6.23 6.45
C GLY A 42 9.23 5.75 6.72
N ARG A 43 8.24 6.24 5.96
CA ARG A 43 6.84 5.87 6.10
C ARG A 43 6.43 4.69 5.24
N LEU A 44 7.20 4.34 4.21
CA LEU A 44 6.91 3.19 3.36
C LEU A 44 7.12 1.88 4.15
N VAL A 45 6.03 1.15 4.36
CA VAL A 45 6.04 -0.12 5.11
C VAL A 45 6.05 -1.32 4.16
N PHE A 46 5.31 -1.22 3.06
CA PHE A 46 5.20 -2.31 2.10
C PHE A 46 4.97 -1.77 0.69
N VAL A 47 5.58 -2.44 -0.28
CA VAL A 47 5.31 -2.29 -1.71
C VAL A 47 5.19 -3.67 -2.34
N SER A 48 4.14 -3.90 -3.13
CA SER A 48 3.96 -5.16 -3.85
C SER A 48 4.93 -5.29 -5.04
N ALA A 49 5.07 -6.52 -5.53
CA ALA A 49 5.65 -6.75 -6.86
C ALA A 49 4.87 -5.96 -7.94
N PRO A 50 5.54 -5.53 -9.03
CA PRO A 50 4.87 -4.92 -10.16
C PRO A 50 3.91 -5.91 -10.81
N HIS A 51 2.71 -5.43 -11.15
CA HIS A 51 1.77 -6.16 -11.99
C HIS A 51 1.53 -5.36 -13.27
N GLN A 52 1.81 -5.95 -14.43
CA GLN A 52 1.51 -5.30 -15.70
C GLN A 52 0.00 -5.09 -15.86
N MET A 53 -0.38 -3.92 -16.34
CA MET A 53 -1.74 -3.69 -16.82
C MET A 53 -1.85 -4.45 -18.13
N GLY A 54 -2.79 -5.41 -18.24
CA GLY A 54 -2.84 -6.32 -19.40
C GLY A 54 -3.07 -5.60 -20.73
N GLY A 55 -2.82 -6.31 -21.84
CA GLY A 55 -2.92 -5.76 -23.20
C GLY A 55 -1.68 -4.96 -23.58
N ASP A 56 -1.89 -3.84 -24.28
CA ASP A 56 -0.82 -2.93 -24.74
C ASP A 56 -0.46 -1.84 -23.69
N ASP A 57 -1.02 -1.93 -22.49
CA ASP A 57 -0.76 -0.97 -21.42
C ASP A 57 0.61 -1.25 -20.77
N THR A 58 1.61 -0.44 -21.11
CA THR A 58 2.97 -0.57 -20.59
C THR A 58 3.08 -0.18 -19.11
N ARG A 59 2.01 0.31 -18.50
CA ARG A 59 2.00 0.71 -17.09
C ARG A 59 1.98 -0.51 -16.18
N HIS A 60 2.57 -0.32 -15.01
CA HIS A 60 2.49 -1.26 -13.91
C HIS A 60 1.53 -0.75 -12.85
N ARG A 61 0.89 -1.68 -12.14
CA ARG A 61 0.14 -1.44 -10.92
C ARG A 61 0.90 -2.01 -9.73
N ARG A 62 0.95 -1.24 -8.64
CA ARG A 62 1.51 -1.69 -7.36
C ARG A 62 0.64 -1.25 -6.20
N TYR A 63 0.63 -2.07 -5.16
CA TYR A 63 0.01 -1.73 -3.88
C TYR A 63 1.06 -1.18 -2.93
N LEU A 64 0.74 -0.09 -2.25
CA LEU A 64 1.54 0.54 -1.21
C LEU A 64 0.82 0.53 0.12
N ARG A 65 1.60 0.31 1.18
CA ARG A 65 1.19 0.61 2.55
C ARG A 65 2.19 1.59 3.16
N LEU A 66 1.68 2.74 3.59
CA LEU A 66 2.42 3.80 4.26
C LEU A 66 1.97 3.90 5.72
N ARG A 67 2.83 4.30 6.65
CA ARG A 67 2.43 4.67 8.01
C ARG A 67 1.74 6.05 8.00
N THR A 68 0.63 6.19 8.74
CA THR A 68 -0.21 7.40 8.69
C THR A 68 0.46 8.64 9.33
N HIS A 69 1.53 8.48 10.10
CA HIS A 69 2.32 9.58 10.70
C HIS A 69 3.81 9.24 10.71
#